data_AF-A0A357V5L2-F1
#
_entry.id   AF-A0A357V5L2-F1
#
_cell.length_a   1.000
_cell.length_b   1.000
_cell.length_c   1.000
_cell.angle_alpha   90.00
_cell.angle_beta   90.00
_cell.angle_gamma   90.00
#
_symmetry.space_group_name_H-M   'P 1'
#
loop_
_entity.id
_entity.type
_entity.pdbx_description
1 polymer ?
#
loop_
_entity_poly.entity_id
_entity_poly.type
_entity_poly.pdbx_seq_one_letter_code
_entity_poly.pdbx_strand_id
1 'polypeptide(L)'
;PTGDKLVVEARLNPTERGFIVEGQPAVVKISTYDFVRYGGLDGRVIAVAPDASTDENGAPYFRVVVQTDKTYLGKTKDLLPITPGMEATVDIHTGRKSVMDYLIKPVLKLKDEAFRER
;
A
#
# COMPACT_ATOMS: atom_id res chain seq x y z
N PRO A 1 13.39 -16.25 17.87
CA PRO A 1 12.26 -15.36 18.21
C PRO A 1 11.61 -14.83 16.92
N THR A 2 10.60 -15.54 16.41
CA THR A 2 9.81 -15.11 15.25
C THR A 2 8.96 -13.94 15.71
N GLY A 3 9.44 -12.73 15.44
CA GLY A 3 8.98 -11.49 16.05
C GLY A 3 7.48 -11.27 15.86
N ASP A 4 6.88 -10.60 16.83
CA ASP A 4 5.43 -10.34 16.97
C ASP A 4 4.80 -9.47 15.87
N LYS A 5 5.46 -9.32 14.72
CA LYS A 5 5.09 -8.48 13.59
C LYS A 5 5.29 -9.25 12.29
N LEU A 6 4.26 -9.29 11.45
CA LEU A 6 4.34 -9.90 10.13
C LEU A 6 4.74 -8.81 9.13
N VAL A 7 5.73 -9.12 8.30
CA VAL A 7 6.14 -8.26 7.20
C VAL A 7 5.67 -8.90 5.91
N VAL A 8 4.85 -8.17 5.16
CA VAL A 8 4.28 -8.61 3.90
C VAL A 8 4.85 -7.78 2.78
N GLU A 9 5.33 -8.47 1.76
CA GLU A 9 5.79 -7.88 0.53
C GLU A 9 4.69 -7.95 -0.52
N ALA A 10 4.40 -6.81 -1.15
CA ALA A 10 3.41 -6.70 -2.19
C ALA A 10 4.02 -6.14 -3.47
N ARG A 11 3.46 -6.55 -4.60
CA ARG A 11 3.76 -5.99 -5.92
C ARG A 11 2.75 -4.90 -6.22
N LEU A 12 3.25 -3.70 -6.51
CA LEU A 12 2.47 -2.51 -6.83
C LEU A 12 2.57 -2.21 -8.32
N ASN A 13 1.43 -1.87 -8.93
CA ASN A 13 1.38 -1.46 -10.32
C ASN A 13 2.12 -0.10 -10.51
N PRO A 14 3.00 0.04 -11.52
CA PRO A 14 3.67 1.31 -11.81
C PRO A 14 2.74 2.52 -11.95
N THR A 15 1.52 2.34 -12.42
CA THR A 15 0.53 3.43 -12.55
C THR A 15 0.09 4.00 -11.21
N GLU A 16 0.21 3.23 -10.12
CA GLU A 16 -0.21 3.60 -8.78
C GLU A 16 0.94 4.15 -7.91
N ARG A 17 2.19 3.99 -8.35
CA ARG A 17 3.40 4.36 -7.59
C ARG A 17 3.40 5.79 -7.06
N GLY A 18 2.81 6.74 -7.80
CA GLY A 18 2.74 8.16 -7.43
C GLY A 18 1.78 8.48 -6.28
N PHE A 19 0.97 7.52 -5.83
CA PHE A 19 -0.01 7.70 -4.74
C PHE A 19 0.37 6.97 -3.46
N ILE A 20 1.36 6.08 -3.54
CA ILE A 20 1.81 5.26 -2.44
C ILE A 20 3.03 5.91 -1.77
N VAL A 21 2.91 6.12 -0.47
CA VAL A 21 3.97 6.68 0.37
C VAL A 21 4.08 5.90 1.68
N GLU A 22 5.26 5.92 2.27
CA GLU A 22 5.51 5.32 3.58
C GLU A 22 4.60 5.94 4.66
N GLY A 23 4.20 5.12 5.63
CA GLY A 23 3.31 5.48 6.72
C GLY A 23 1.82 5.34 6.41
N GLN A 24 1.42 5.12 5.16
CA GLN A 24 0.01 4.92 4.79
C GLN A 24 -0.57 3.69 5.49
N PRO A 25 -1.82 3.78 6.02
CA PRO A 25 -2.50 2.62 6.55
C PRO A 25 -2.83 1.64 5.43
N ALA A 26 -2.71 0.36 5.73
CA ALA A 26 -3.00 -0.72 4.80
C ALA A 26 -3.69 -1.88 5.52
N VAL A 27 -4.47 -2.64 4.77
CA VAL A 27 -5.12 -3.87 5.25
C VAL A 27 -4.56 -5.04 4.46
N VAL A 28 -3.99 -6.01 5.16
CA VAL A 28 -3.45 -7.24 4.57
C VAL A 28 -4.48 -8.35 4.69
N LYS A 29 -4.91 -8.88 3.54
CA LYS A 29 -5.86 -9.99 3.44
C LYS A 29 -5.10 -11.25 3.09
N ILE A 30 -5.23 -12.30 3.88
CA ILE A 30 -4.54 -13.57 3.64
C ILE A 30 -5.45 -14.47 2.80
N SER A 31 -4.98 -14.89 1.62
CA SER A 31 -5.82 -15.61 0.64
C SER A 31 -6.35 -16.95 1.15
N THR A 32 -5.63 -17.59 2.08
CA THR A 32 -6.01 -18.89 2.65
C THR A 32 -7.14 -18.81 3.67
N TYR A 33 -7.56 -17.61 4.08
CA TYR A 33 -8.60 -17.41 5.08
C TYR A 33 -9.74 -16.55 4.54
N ASP A 34 -10.97 -16.92 4.92
CA ASP A 34 -12.16 -16.18 4.53
C ASP A 34 -12.15 -14.78 5.15
N PHE A 35 -11.95 -13.76 4.31
CA PHE A 35 -11.91 -12.36 4.72
C PHE A 35 -13.24 -11.86 5.30
N VAL A 36 -14.39 -12.34 4.82
CA VAL A 36 -15.71 -11.94 5.33
C VAL A 36 -15.88 -12.43 6.77
N ARG A 37 -15.35 -13.62 7.06
CA ARG A 37 -15.44 -14.23 8.40
C ARG A 37 -14.39 -13.71 9.39
N TYR A 38 -13.15 -13.51 8.93
CA TYR A 38 -12.01 -13.24 9.82
C TYR A 38 -11.39 -11.85 9.68
N GLY A 39 -11.79 -11.09 8.66
CA GLY A 39 -11.21 -9.80 8.35
C GLY A 39 -9.79 -9.89 7.79
N GLY A 40 -9.08 -8.76 7.86
CA GLY A 40 -7.68 -8.65 7.49
C GLY A 40 -6.83 -8.18 8.66
N LEU A 41 -5.52 -8.13 8.44
CA LEU A 41 -4.57 -7.54 9.36
C LEU A 41 -4.37 -6.07 9.04
N ASP A 42 -4.64 -5.22 10.02
CA ASP A 42 -4.23 -3.83 9.95
C ASP A 42 -2.70 -3.72 9.95
N GLY A 43 -2.20 -2.79 9.15
CA GLY A 43 -0.78 -2.53 9.00
C GLY A 43 -0.47 -1.17 8.40
N ARG A 44 0.82 -0.93 8.16
CA ARG A 44 1.31 0.29 7.52
C ARG A 44 2.39 -0.02 6.51
N VAL A 45 2.42 0.78 5.45
CA VAL A 45 3.53 0.80 4.50
C VAL A 45 4.78 1.29 5.24
N ILE A 46 5.83 0.48 5.28
CA ILE A 46 7.11 0.83 5.90
C ILE A 46 8.21 1.10 4.88
N ALA A 47 8.05 0.63 3.65
CA ALA A 47 8.99 0.90 2.57
C ALA A 47 8.31 0.79 1.21
N VAL A 48 8.75 1.61 0.27
CA VAL A 48 8.41 1.50 -1.16
C VAL A 48 9.71 1.53 -1.94
N ALA A 49 9.96 0.52 -2.78
CA ALA A 49 11.16 0.47 -3.58
C ALA A 49 11.31 1.73 -4.47
N PRO A 50 12.53 2.27 -4.60
CA PRO A 50 12.79 3.43 -5.44
C PRO A 50 12.72 3.09 -6.93
N ASP A 51 12.94 1.83 -7.28
CA ASP A 51 13.03 1.29 -8.63
C ASP A 51 11.96 0.22 -8.90
N ALA A 52 11.65 0.04 -10.19
CA ALA A 52 10.75 -1.01 -10.65
C ALA A 52 11.54 -2.29 -10.93
N SER A 53 11.01 -3.42 -10.48
CA SER A 53 11.46 -4.76 -10.86
C SER A 53 10.56 -5.32 -11.96
N THR A 54 11.03 -6.34 -12.65
CA THR A 54 10.25 -7.06 -13.67
C THR A 54 9.81 -8.41 -13.13
N ASP A 55 8.58 -8.82 -13.41
CA ASP A 55 8.08 -10.16 -13.09
C ASP A 55 8.54 -11.21 -14.12
N GLU A 56 8.15 -12.46 -13.92
CA GLU A 56 8.50 -13.57 -14.82
C GLU A 56 7.95 -13.41 -16.25
N ASN A 57 6.91 -12.59 -16.42
CA ASN A 57 6.25 -12.33 -17.70
C ASN A 57 6.78 -11.06 -18.40
N GLY A 58 7.75 -10.36 -17.80
CA GLY A 58 8.25 -9.10 -18.34
C GLY A 58 7.48 -7.85 -17.89
N ALA A 59 6.47 -7.98 -17.01
CA ALA A 59 5.68 -6.85 -16.54
C ALA A 59 6.40 -6.11 -15.39
N PRO A 60 6.52 -4.77 -15.46
CA PRO A 60 7.14 -4.00 -14.40
C PRO A 60 6.23 -3.87 -13.17
N TYR A 61 6.82 -3.90 -11.99
CA TYR A 61 6.14 -3.66 -10.71
C TYR A 61 7.08 -2.98 -9.71
N PHE A 62 6.51 -2.27 -8.74
CA PHE A 62 7.26 -1.74 -7.60
C PHE A 62 7.07 -2.65 -6.40
N ARG A 63 8.13 -2.90 -5.63
CA ARG A 63 8.03 -3.65 -4.37
C ARG A 63 7.57 -2.71 -3.26
N VAL A 64 6.55 -3.11 -2.51
CA VAL A 64 6.05 -2.40 -1.33
C VAL A 64 6.12 -3.33 -0.14
N VAL A 65 6.57 -2.81 1.00
CA VAL A 65 6.65 -3.57 2.25
C VAL A 65 5.65 -3.00 3.24
N VAL A 66 4.75 -3.86 3.71
CA VAL A 66 3.76 -3.54 4.74
C VAL A 66 4.05 -4.34 6.00
N GLN A 67 4.12 -3.65 7.12
CA GLN A 67 4.22 -4.27 8.42
C GLN A 67 2.85 -4.27 9.08
N THR A 68 2.40 -5.42 9.53
CA THR A 68 1.14 -5.56 10.27
C THR A 68 1.34 -5.35 11.76
N ASP A 69 0.26 -5.00 12.45
CA ASP A 69 0.26 -4.85 13.90
C ASP A 69 0.22 -6.20 14.64
N LYS A 70 -0.22 -7.27 13.96
CA LYS A 70 -0.37 -8.63 14.51
C LYS A 70 -0.02 -9.70 13.47
N THR A 71 0.28 -10.91 13.94
CA THR A 71 0.69 -12.06 13.10
C THR A 71 -0.39 -13.13 12.92
N TYR A 72 -1.63 -12.88 13.35
CA TYR A 72 -2.71 -13.88 13.35
C TYR A 72 -4.06 -13.21 13.09
N LEU A 73 -4.96 -13.94 12.45
CA LEU A 73 -6.35 -13.51 12.25
C LEU A 73 -7.25 -14.04 13.37
N GLY A 74 -8.36 -13.33 13.63
CA GLY A 74 -9.35 -13.71 14.64
C GLY A 74 -8.97 -13.40 16.09
N LYS A 75 -9.64 -14.07 17.04
CA LYS A 75 -9.54 -13.76 18.48
C LYS A 75 -8.33 -14.39 19.18
N THR A 76 -7.82 -15.51 18.64
CA THR A 76 -6.78 -16.31 19.31
C THR A 76 -5.68 -16.68 18.32
N LYS A 77 -4.42 -16.54 18.74
CA LYS A 77 -3.22 -16.77 17.93
C LYS A 77 -3.11 -18.17 17.33
N ASP A 78 -3.63 -19.18 18.04
CA ASP A 78 -3.44 -20.60 17.69
C ASP A 78 -4.46 -21.12 16.67
N LEU A 79 -5.53 -20.37 16.38
CA LEU A 79 -6.60 -20.85 15.49
C LEU A 79 -6.28 -20.59 14.00
N LEU A 80 -5.58 -19.49 13.70
CA LEU A 80 -5.31 -19.05 12.32
C LEU A 80 -3.87 -18.52 12.19
N PRO A 81 -2.85 -19.40 12.33
CA PRO A 81 -1.45 -18.99 12.21
C PRO A 81 -1.09 -18.63 10.77
N ILE A 82 -0.45 -17.48 10.57
CA ILE A 82 0.05 -17.07 9.25
C ILE A 82 1.51 -17.47 9.14
N THR A 83 1.83 -18.27 8.12
CA THR A 83 3.19 -18.75 7.85
C THR A 83 3.77 -18.10 6.60
N PRO A 84 5.10 -17.91 6.52
CA PRO A 84 5.76 -17.47 5.28
C PRO A 84 5.41 -18.37 4.10
N GLY A 85 5.25 -17.78 2.92
CA GLY A 85 4.85 -18.48 1.69
C GLY A 85 3.34 -18.45 1.41
N MET A 86 2.52 -17.98 2.35
CA MET A 86 1.11 -17.71 2.07
C MET A 86 0.96 -16.49 1.16
N GLU A 87 0.04 -16.57 0.21
CA GLU A 87 -0.34 -15.43 -0.62
C GLU A 87 -1.23 -14.46 0.17
N ALA A 88 -0.98 -13.17 -0.03
CA ALA A 88 -1.74 -12.10 0.58
C ALA A 88 -1.99 -10.97 -0.42
N THR A 89 -3.14 -10.33 -0.28
CA THR A 89 -3.48 -9.10 -0.98
C THR A 89 -3.38 -7.92 -0.02
N VAL A 90 -2.77 -6.83 -0.45
CA VAL A 90 -2.58 -5.64 0.38
C VAL A 90 -3.39 -4.49 -0.19
N ASP A 91 -4.37 -4.03 0.58
CA ASP A 91 -5.15 -2.85 0.26
C ASP A 91 -4.52 -1.64 0.95
N ILE A 92 -3.88 -0.75 0.19
CA ILE A 92 -3.24 0.46 0.72
C ILE A 92 -4.23 1.62 0.64
N HIS A 93 -4.49 2.27 1.77
CA HIS A 93 -5.37 3.44 1.82
C HIS A 93 -4.63 4.66 1.30
N THR A 94 -4.68 4.86 -0.02
CA THR A 94 -4.23 6.08 -0.67
C THR A 94 -5.21 7.20 -0.34
N GLY A 95 -4.82 8.11 0.54
CA GLY A 95 -5.63 9.28 0.89
C GLY A 95 -6.16 9.92 -0.39
N ARG A 96 -7.49 9.99 -0.53
CA ARG A 96 -8.18 10.46 -1.72
C ARG A 96 -7.55 11.78 -2.16
N LYS A 97 -6.95 11.87 -3.35
CA LYS A 97 -6.84 13.18 -4.01
C LYS A 97 -8.26 13.69 -4.12
N SER A 98 -8.55 14.80 -3.45
CA SER A 98 -9.73 15.56 -3.83
C SER A 98 -9.55 15.90 -5.32
N VAL A 99 -10.54 15.62 -6.15
CA VAL A 99 -10.56 16.04 -7.56
C VAL A 99 -10.25 17.55 -7.67
N MET A 100 -10.53 18.30 -6.60
CA MET A 100 -10.23 19.71 -6.42
C MET A 100 -8.74 20.08 -6.54
N ASP A 101 -7.80 19.20 -6.16
CA ASP A 101 -6.35 19.47 -6.32
C ASP A 101 -5.91 19.48 -7.79
N TYR A 102 -6.67 18.85 -8.68
CA TYR A 102 -6.44 18.92 -10.12
C TYR A 102 -7.03 20.20 -10.74
N LEU A 103 -8.12 20.72 -10.15
CA LEU A 103 -8.81 21.93 -10.61
C LEU A 103 -8.14 23.23 -10.14
N ILE A 104 -7.47 23.24 -8.98
CA ILE A 104 -6.83 24.46 -8.44
C ILE A 104 -5.46 24.74 -9.09
N LYS A 105 -4.74 23.71 -9.58
CA LYS A 105 -3.43 23.86 -10.24
C LYS A 105 -3.39 24.84 -11.42
N PRO A 106 -4.37 24.88 -12.35
CA PRO A 106 -4.35 25.86 -13.44
C PRO A 106 -4.62 27.30 -12.95
N VAL A 107 -5.43 27.48 -11.90
CA VAL A 107 -5.78 28.81 -11.38
C VAL A 107 -4.57 29.51 -10.74
N LEU A 108 -3.69 28.75 -10.09
CA LEU A 108 -2.47 29.30 -9.51
C LEU A 108 -1.42 29.70 -10.58
N LYS A 109 -1.29 28.93 -11.68
CA LYS A 109 -0.38 29.27 -12.79
C LYS A 109 -0.76 30.59 -13.48
N LEU A 110 -2.05 30.87 -13.62
CA LEU A 110 -2.53 32.09 -14.27
C LEU A 110 -2.22 33.37 -13.48
N LYS A 111 -2.07 33.29 -12.15
CA LYS A 111 -1.69 34.48 -11.35
C LYS A 111 -0.22 34.85 -11.52
N ASP A 112 0.68 33.87 -11.64
CA ASP A 112 2.12 34.17 -11.72
C ASP A 112 2.55 34.74 -13.07
N GLU A 113 1.85 34.40 -14.16
CA GLU A 113 2.11 34.96 -15.50
C GLU A 113 1.55 36.39 -15.64
N ALA A 114 0.44 36.72 -14.97
CA ALA A 114 -0.17 38.05 -15.03
C ALA A 114 0.64 39.16 -14.31
N PHE A 115 1.60 38.81 -13.45
CA PHE A 115 2.45 39.76 -12.71
C PHE A 115 3.85 39.96 -13.30
N ARG A 116 4.20 39.28 -14.41
CA ARG A 116 5.54 39.36 -15.03
C ARG A 116 5.62 40.18 -16.32
N GLU A 117 4.56 40.92 -16.68
CA GLU A 117 4.60 41.80 -17.84
C GLU A 117 4.34 43.27 -17.46
N ARG A 118 5.42 43.96 -17.10
CA ARG A 118 5.68 45.37 -17.40
C ARG A 118 7.17 45.55 -17.65
#